data_AF-A0A538DET0-F1
#
_entry.id   AF-A0A538DET0-F1
#
_cell.length_a   1.000
_cell.length_b   1.000
_cell.length_c   1.000
_cell.angle_alpha   90.00
_cell.angle_beta   90.00
_cell.angle_gamma   90.00
#
_symmetry.space_group_name_H-M   'P 1'
#
loop_
_entity.id
_entity.type
_entity.pdbx_description
1 polymer ?
#
loop_
_entity_poly.entity_id
_entity_poly.type
_entity_poly.pdbx_seq_one_letter_code
_entity_poly.pdbx_strand_id
1 'polypeptide(L)'
;MNPTLRGFLIIAAIALVVIVLNLYVALASLFVIAQIAFFLAIAFFVYLLWRERREDIETWPRRAKFAFYGGALLIVVAIGAYILDRPAGLPALAFVLIVAISAFAMWRTWRDQHTYN
;
A
#
# COMPACT_ATOMS: atom_id res chain seq x y z
N MET A 1 35.50 9.66 13.43
CA MET A 1 34.92 8.40 12.90
C MET A 1 33.98 8.77 11.76
N ASN A 2 34.18 8.22 10.55
CA ASN A 2 33.34 8.56 9.39
C ASN A 2 31.89 8.09 9.62
N PRO A 3 30.88 8.90 9.27
CA PRO A 3 29.46 8.56 9.50
C PRO A 3 29.04 7.23 8.87
N THR A 4 29.58 6.92 7.69
CA THR A 4 29.34 5.67 6.96
C THR A 4 29.91 4.45 7.68
N LEU A 5 31.15 4.54 8.17
CA LEU A 5 31.81 3.48 8.93
C LEU A 5 31.07 3.18 10.24
N ARG A 6 30.58 4.24 10.92
CA ARG A 6 29.78 4.10 12.13
C ARG A 6 28.47 3.36 11.86
N GLY A 7 27.77 3.70 10.77
CA GLY A 7 26.55 2.98 10.36
C GLY A 7 26.81 1.49 10.08
N PHE A 8 27.85 1.18 9.33
CA PHE A 8 28.24 -0.20 9.03
C PHE A 8 28.58 -1.00 10.29
N LEU A 9 29.31 -0.42 11.24
CA LEU A 9 29.66 -1.07 12.49
C LEU A 9 28.43 -1.38 13.36
N ILE A 10 27.43 -0.48 13.38
CA ILE A 10 26.17 -0.72 14.09
C ILE A 10 25.41 -1.90 13.46
N ILE A 11 25.29 -1.93 12.13
CA ILE A 11 24.60 -3.02 11.42
C ILE A 11 25.33 -4.35 11.65
N ALA A 12 26.66 -4.36 11.56
CA ALA A 12 27.48 -5.55 11.80
C ALA A 12 27.32 -6.10 13.22
N ALA A 13 27.29 -5.21 14.22
CA ALA A 13 27.07 -5.61 15.62
C ALA A 13 25.67 -6.24 15.82
N ILE A 14 24.62 -5.64 15.25
CA ILE A 14 23.26 -6.19 15.31
C ILE A 14 23.19 -7.56 14.63
N ALA A 15 23.78 -7.70 13.44
CA ALA A 15 23.82 -8.97 12.72
C ALA A 15 24.54 -10.06 13.54
N LEU A 16 25.66 -9.73 14.17
CA LEU A 16 26.41 -10.66 15.02
C LEU A 16 25.57 -11.12 16.22
N VAL A 17 24.85 -10.21 16.88
CA VAL A 17 23.92 -10.56 17.97
C VAL A 17 22.82 -11.52 17.49
N VAL A 18 22.20 -11.23 16.34
CA VAL A 18 21.14 -12.09 15.78
C VAL A 18 21.66 -13.49 15.47
N ILE A 19 22.87 -13.62 14.92
CA ILE A 19 23.49 -14.90 14.59
C ILE A 19 23.85 -15.68 15.86
N VAL A 20 24.54 -15.05 16.82
CA VAL A 20 25.00 -15.71 18.05
C VAL A 20 23.83 -16.18 18.90
N LEU A 21 22.75 -15.40 18.97
CA LEU A 21 21.55 -15.73 19.74
C LEU A 21 20.51 -16.53 18.96
N ASN A 22 20.79 -16.91 17.71
CA ASN A 22 19.88 -17.63 16.80
C ASN A 22 18.46 -17.00 16.75
N LEU A 23 18.40 -15.68 16.65
CA LEU A 23 17.14 -14.91 16.67
C LEU A 23 16.44 -14.86 15.31
N TYR A 24 16.87 -15.67 14.33
CA TYR A 24 16.33 -15.62 12.97
C TYR A 24 14.81 -15.81 12.95
N VAL A 25 14.29 -16.80 13.69
CA VAL A 25 12.85 -17.08 13.76
C VAL A 25 12.08 -15.92 14.39
N ALA A 26 12.61 -15.34 15.47
CA ALA A 26 12.00 -14.18 16.12
C ALA A 26 11.96 -12.96 15.19
N LEU A 27 13.07 -12.69 14.48
CA LEU A 27 13.18 -11.57 13.56
C LEU A 27 12.26 -11.75 12.34
N ALA A 28 12.19 -12.96 11.77
CA ALA A 28 11.27 -13.29 10.69
C ALA A 28 9.81 -13.14 11.11
N SER A 29 9.47 -13.58 12.34
CA SER A 29 8.11 -13.44 12.89
C SER A 29 7.74 -11.97 13.09
N LEU A 30 8.65 -11.17 13.65
CA LEU A 30 8.46 -9.73 13.80
C LEU A 30 8.28 -9.04 12.45
N PHE A 31 9.02 -9.45 11.43
CA PHE A 31 8.88 -8.90 10.08
C PHE A 31 7.49 -9.18 9.49
N VAL A 32 7.00 -10.42 9.62
CA VAL A 32 5.66 -10.79 9.17
C VAL A 32 4.58 -9.99 9.91
N ILE A 33 4.70 -9.87 11.24
CA ILE A 33 3.77 -9.09 12.06
C ILE A 33 3.80 -7.61 11.64
N ALA A 34 4.98 -7.03 11.45
CA ALA A 34 5.15 -5.66 11.00
C ALA A 34 4.54 -5.44 9.61
N GLN A 35 4.68 -6.39 8.69
CA GLN A 35 4.09 -6.32 7.36
C GLN A 35 2.55 -6.32 7.42
N ILE A 36 1.96 -7.19 8.26
CA ILE A 36 0.51 -7.21 8.49
C ILE A 36 0.04 -5.90 9.13
N ALA A 37 0.74 -5.43 10.18
CA ALA A 37 0.40 -4.18 10.86
C ALA A 37 0.47 -2.97 9.92
N PHE A 38 1.50 -2.89 9.07
CA PHE A 38 1.64 -1.83 8.07
C PHE A 38 0.51 -1.87 7.04
N PHE A 39 0.15 -3.06 6.56
CA PHE A 39 -0.99 -3.23 5.66
C PHE A 39 -2.31 -2.77 6.31
N LEU A 40 -2.55 -3.18 7.55
CA LEU A 40 -3.71 -2.75 8.32
C LEU A 40 -3.73 -1.24 8.56
N ALA A 41 -2.57 -0.62 8.81
CA ALA A 41 -2.46 0.83 8.98
C ALA A 41 -2.87 1.57 7.70
N ILE A 42 -2.41 1.13 6.53
CA ILE A 42 -2.83 1.69 5.24
C ILE A 42 -4.33 1.50 5.02
N ALA A 43 -4.85 0.29 5.23
CA ALA A 43 -6.26 0.00 5.06
C ALA A 43 -7.15 0.86 5.97
N PHE A 44 -6.74 1.02 7.23
CA PHE A 44 -7.42 1.85 8.22
C PHE A 44 -7.38 3.33 7.84
N PHE A 45 -6.24 3.84 7.39
CA PHE A 45 -6.09 5.22 6.91
C PHE A 45 -6.99 5.51 5.70
N VAL A 46 -7.00 4.62 4.71
CA VAL A 46 -7.88 4.72 3.54
C VAL A 46 -9.35 4.66 3.95
N TYR A 47 -9.71 3.78 4.89
CA TYR A 47 -11.06 3.70 5.43
C TYR A 47 -11.49 4.99 6.13
N LEU A 48 -10.63 5.60 6.96
CA LEU A 48 -10.92 6.88 7.61
C LEU A 48 -11.16 7.98 6.57
N LEU A 49 -10.25 8.10 5.59
CA LEU A 49 -10.38 9.11 4.53
C LEU A 49 -11.67 8.91 3.71
N TRP A 50 -12.03 7.66 3.39
CA TRP A 50 -13.28 7.36 2.71
C TRP A 50 -14.50 7.66 3.60
N ARG A 51 -14.44 7.31 4.89
CA ARG A 51 -15.54 7.51 5.84
C ARG A 51 -15.89 8.99 5.97
N GLU A 52 -14.90 9.85 6.11
CA GLU A 52 -15.11 11.30 6.21
C GLU A 52 -15.75 11.89 4.94
N ARG A 53 -15.47 11.30 3.79
CA ARG A 53 -15.98 11.76 2.48
C ARG A 53 -17.19 10.99 1.97
N ARG A 54 -17.72 10.04 2.74
CA ARG A 54 -18.80 9.16 2.29
C ARG A 54 -20.05 9.98 1.95
N GLU A 55 -20.41 10.92 2.82
CA GLU A 55 -21.61 11.75 2.67
C GLU A 55 -21.54 12.61 1.38
N ASP A 56 -20.37 13.20 1.10
CA ASP A 56 -20.14 13.92 -0.15
C ASP A 56 -20.32 13.01 -1.37
N ILE A 57 -19.70 11.83 -1.35
CA ILE A 57 -19.76 10.85 -2.45
C ILE A 57 -21.19 10.36 -2.68
N GLU A 58 -22.03 10.31 -1.65
CA GLU A 58 -23.45 9.93 -1.75
C GLU A 58 -24.27 10.91 -2.60
N THR A 59 -23.85 12.16 -2.74
CA THR A 59 -24.52 13.15 -3.59
C THR A 59 -24.15 13.01 -5.08
N TRP A 60 -23.08 12.28 -5.40
CA TRP A 60 -22.56 12.19 -6.77
C TRP A 60 -23.48 11.42 -7.71
N PRO A 61 -23.47 11.75 -9.03
CA PRO A 61 -24.19 10.98 -10.03
C PRO A 61 -23.70 9.52 -10.07
N ARG A 62 -24.61 8.58 -10.37
CA ARG A 62 -24.30 7.12 -10.36
C ARG A 62 -23.06 6.78 -11.19
N ARG A 63 -22.85 7.44 -12.33
CA ARG A 63 -21.67 7.22 -13.20
C ARG A 63 -20.35 7.52 -12.49
N ALA A 64 -20.30 8.61 -11.74
CA ALA A 64 -19.11 8.99 -10.97
C ALA A 64 -18.86 8.01 -9.81
N LYS A 65 -19.93 7.59 -9.11
CA LYS A 65 -19.84 6.55 -8.08
C LYS A 65 -19.27 5.23 -8.66
N PHE A 66 -19.79 4.76 -9.79
CA PHE A 66 -19.31 3.54 -10.43
C PHE A 66 -17.83 3.63 -10.84
N ALA A 67 -17.40 4.76 -11.40
CA ALA A 67 -16.00 4.95 -11.79
C ALA A 67 -15.07 5.00 -10.57
N PHE A 68 -15.47 5.69 -9.50
CA PHE A 68 -14.67 5.80 -8.28
C PHE A 68 -14.59 4.47 -7.52
N TYR A 69 -15.73 3.84 -7.23
CA TYR A 69 -15.78 2.55 -6.54
C TYR A 69 -15.26 1.39 -7.41
N GLY A 70 -15.45 1.46 -8.73
CA GLY A 70 -14.87 0.50 -9.67
C GLY A 70 -13.35 0.56 -9.69
N GLY A 71 -12.76 1.77 -9.71
CA GLY A 71 -11.32 1.96 -9.56
C GLY A 71 -10.81 1.40 -8.23
N ALA A 72 -11.51 1.68 -7.12
CA ALA A 72 -11.16 1.14 -5.82
C ALA A 72 -11.19 -0.41 -5.80
N LEU A 73 -12.25 -1.01 -6.37
CA LEU A 73 -12.39 -2.46 -6.47
C LEU A 73 -11.25 -3.09 -7.28
N LEU A 74 -10.89 -2.49 -8.42
CA LEU A 74 -9.77 -2.95 -9.25
C LEU A 74 -8.45 -2.94 -8.49
N ILE A 75 -8.18 -1.89 -7.71
CA ILE A 75 -6.97 -1.80 -6.88
C ILE A 75 -6.96 -2.93 -5.84
N VAL A 76 -8.08 -3.17 -5.16
CA VAL A 76 -8.20 -4.24 -4.16
C VAL A 76 -7.97 -5.62 -4.79
N VAL A 77 -8.59 -5.89 -5.94
CA VAL A 77 -8.41 -7.14 -6.69
C VAL A 77 -6.97 -7.31 -7.14
N ALA A 78 -6.34 -6.25 -7.65
CA ALA A 78 -4.94 -6.27 -8.08
C ALA A 78 -3.99 -6.57 -6.91
N ILE A 79 -4.22 -5.98 -5.74
CA ILE A 79 -3.43 -6.26 -4.52
C ILE A 79 -3.65 -7.71 -4.08
N GLY A 80 -4.89 -8.19 -4.07
CA GLY A 80 -5.21 -9.58 -3.75
C GLY A 80 -4.47 -10.58 -4.66
N ALA A 81 -4.49 -10.34 -5.97
CA ALA A 81 -3.75 -11.14 -6.95
C ALA A 81 -2.22 -11.06 -6.72
N TYR A 82 -1.69 -9.87 -6.44
CA TYR A 82 -0.26 -9.67 -6.18
C TYR A 82 0.22 -10.47 -4.96
N ILE A 83 -0.58 -10.53 -3.89
CA ILE A 83 -0.24 -11.27 -2.67
C ILE A 83 -0.23 -12.79 -2.91
N LEU A 84 -1.18 -13.29 -3.70
CA LEU A 84 -1.32 -14.72 -4.02
C LEU A 84 -0.22 -15.21 -4.95
N ASP A 85 0.03 -14.50 -6.06
CA ASP A 85 0.91 -14.99 -7.13
C ASP A 85 2.35 -14.47 -7.00
N ARG A 86 2.60 -13.45 -6.17
CA ARG A 86 3.89 -12.74 -6.01
C ARG A 86 4.62 -12.53 -7.34
N PRO A 87 3.96 -11.90 -8.32
CA PRO A 87 4.49 -11.79 -9.68
C PRO A 87 5.82 -11.02 -9.72
N ALA A 88 6.74 -11.48 -10.56
CA ALA A 88 8.00 -10.81 -10.88
C ALA A 88 8.11 -10.53 -12.38
N GLY A 89 8.81 -9.45 -12.77
CA GLY A 89 8.97 -9.07 -14.18
C GLY A 89 7.75 -8.40 -14.78
N LEU A 90 7.33 -8.81 -15.99
CA LEU A 90 6.24 -8.18 -16.74
C LEU A 90 4.89 -8.12 -15.99
N PRO A 91 4.45 -9.18 -15.28
CA PRO A 91 3.20 -9.13 -14.52
C PRO A 91 3.25 -8.16 -13.32
N ALA A 92 4.44 -7.88 -12.76
CA ALA A 92 4.59 -6.84 -11.75
C ALA A 92 4.40 -5.43 -12.35
N LEU A 93 4.84 -5.21 -13.59
CA LEU A 93 4.54 -3.97 -14.33
C LEU A 93 3.04 -3.83 -14.56
N ALA A 94 2.36 -4.91 -14.97
CA ALA A 94 0.91 -4.91 -15.16
C ALA A 94 0.17 -4.52 -13.87
N PHE A 95 0.58 -5.06 -12.72
CA PHE A 95 0.06 -4.63 -11.42
C PHE A 95 0.22 -3.12 -11.19
N VAL A 96 1.43 -2.57 -11.40
CA VAL A 96 1.69 -1.14 -11.22
C VAL A 96 0.81 -0.30 -12.16
N LEU A 97 0.66 -0.72 -13.42
CA LEU A 97 -0.18 -0.01 -14.39
C LEU A 97 -1.67 -0.05 -14.01
N ILE A 98 -2.19 -1.20 -13.57
CA ILE A 98 -3.58 -1.32 -13.12
C ILE A 98 -3.84 -0.39 -11.94
N VAL A 99 -2.94 -0.38 -10.95
CA VAL A 99 -3.06 0.50 -9.78
C VAL A 99 -2.99 1.98 -10.20
N ALA A 100 -2.02 2.34 -11.05
CA ALA A 100 -1.84 3.72 -11.51
C ALA A 100 -3.05 4.23 -12.31
N ILE A 101 -3.56 3.45 -13.26
CA ILE A 101 -4.71 3.83 -14.09
C ILE A 101 -5.99 3.93 -13.24
N SER A 102 -6.18 2.99 -12.32
CA SER A 102 -7.34 3.00 -11.41
C SER A 102 -7.31 4.23 -10.49
N ALA A 103 -6.14 4.51 -9.90
CA ALA A 103 -5.94 5.70 -9.07
C ALA A 103 -6.13 7.00 -9.88
N PHE A 104 -5.64 7.04 -11.13
CA PHE A 104 -5.85 8.19 -12.01
C PHE A 104 -7.33 8.39 -12.36
N ALA A 105 -8.08 7.33 -12.65
CA ALA A 105 -9.51 7.41 -12.89
C ALA A 105 -10.28 7.92 -11.66
N MET A 106 -9.91 7.46 -10.46
CA MET A 106 -10.46 7.96 -9.20
C MET A 106 -10.12 9.44 -8.96
N TRP A 107 -8.87 9.84 -9.20
CA TRP A 107 -8.45 11.23 -9.06
C TRP A 107 -9.15 12.15 -10.06
N ARG A 108 -9.27 11.73 -11.32
CA ARG A 108 -9.99 12.46 -12.36
C ARG A 108 -11.46 12.66 -11.96
N THR A 109 -12.14 11.59 -11.55
CA THR A 109 -13.54 11.68 -11.13
C THR A 109 -13.71 12.59 -9.92
N TRP A 110 -12.78 12.53 -8.96
CA TRP A 110 -12.77 13.45 -7.83
C TRP A 110 -12.61 14.91 -8.29
N ARG A 111 -11.67 15.21 -9.20
CA ARG A 111 -11.49 16.55 -9.77
C ARG A 111 -12.73 17.05 -10.51
N ASP A 112 -13.36 16.19 -11.31
CA ASP A 112 -14.58 16.52 -12.05
C ASP A 112 -15.74 16.89 -11.11
N GLN A 113 -15.84 16.27 -9.92
CA GLN A 113 -16.88 16.60 -8.94
C GLN A 113 -16.56 17.83 -8.07
N HIS A 114 -15.28 18.19 -7.90
CA HIS A 114 -14.87 19.36 -7.12
C HIS A 114 -14.64 20.62 -7.98
N THR A 115 -14.74 20.49 -9.31
CA THR A 115 -14.66 21.61 -10.24
C THR A 115 -16.07 21.92 -10.75
N TYR A 116 -16.92 22.41 -9.86
CA TYR A 116 -18.16 23.08 -10.25
C TYR A 116 -17.93 24.59 -10.13
N ASN A 117 -17.77 25.24 -11.29
CA ASN A 117 -18.13 26.64 -11.53
C ASN A 117 -19.38 26.62 -12.42
#